data_AF-A0A840WL02-F1
#
_entry.id   AF-A0A840WL02-F1
#
_cell.length_a   1.000
_cell.length_b   1.000
_cell.length_c   1.000
_cell.angle_alpha   90.00
_cell.angle_beta   90.00
_cell.angle_gamma   90.00
#
_symmetry.space_group_name_H-M   'P 1'
#
loop_
_entity.id
_entity.type
_entity.pdbx_description
1 polymer ?
#
loop_
_entity_poly.entity_id
_entity_poly.type
_entity_poly.pdbx_seq_one_letter_code
_entity_poly.pdbx_strand_id
1 'polypeptide(L)'
;MNAWVRSQPKTLRPYFGAQAAEGLLDEMELFLKFGDAPVQGNRLIVDDSQMKDMAPRLYPKLSEERINAVFGERRSAFDLVVTLRTPQMLRRELVKRFSLGEEARECIEVPQHMLKDAKLTGLFELGASICLSKEVDLGPGWPNHLGSWVAKEIYTIGLDRRQSAFRIEVLTKEMREQRALPDETLIWVDVDDLNEVYEAGTTCATAYVSERLHDRYKSGKTHSAVNALLYSEIVCAVLASPDNGLKESTFVAPGSPLENICEQLRPGEALNLKELKSFLDDPVRLRAFVHDSRGMAKELEKI
;
A
#
# COMPACT_ATOMS: atom_id res chain seq x y z
N MET A 1 19.58 17.69 -18.75
CA MET A 1 18.10 17.79 -18.80
C MET A 1 17.61 18.02 -17.39
N ASN A 2 17.09 19.20 -17.07
CA ASN A 2 16.57 19.49 -15.73
C ASN A 2 15.19 18.83 -15.61
N ALA A 3 15.11 17.79 -14.79
CA ALA A 3 13.84 17.13 -14.47
C ALA A 3 12.95 18.12 -13.72
N TRP A 4 11.80 18.44 -14.31
CA TRP A 4 10.78 19.25 -13.67
C TRP A 4 10.15 18.43 -12.54
N VAL A 5 10.56 18.70 -11.30
CA VAL A 5 9.92 18.14 -10.12
C VAL A 5 8.69 18.99 -9.81
N ARG A 6 7.49 18.39 -9.89
CA ARG A 6 6.29 19.01 -9.29
C ARG A 6 6.49 19.04 -7.78
N SER A 7 6.95 20.17 -7.23
CA SER A 7 6.83 20.43 -5.81
C SER A 7 5.33 20.52 -5.50
N GLN A 8 4.82 19.66 -4.61
CA GLN A 8 3.48 19.89 -4.06
C GLN A 8 3.43 21.31 -3.50
N PRO A 9 2.37 22.09 -3.76
CA PRO A 9 2.21 23.38 -3.12
C PRO A 9 2.14 23.16 -1.60
N LYS A 10 3.20 23.53 -0.88
CA LYS A 10 3.18 23.59 0.57
C LYS A 10 2.04 24.55 0.91
N THR A 11 1.01 24.07 1.60
CA THR A 11 -0.10 24.92 2.03
C THR A 11 0.49 25.93 3.00
N LEU A 12 0.78 27.14 2.50
CA LEU A 12 1.29 28.25 3.31
C LEU A 12 0.24 28.56 4.38
N ARG A 13 0.59 28.25 5.62
CA ARG A 13 -0.27 28.53 6.78
C ARG A 13 -0.15 30.01 7.13
N PRO A 14 -1.25 30.67 7.51
CA PRO A 14 -1.20 32.02 8.06
C PRO A 14 -0.87 32.07 9.57
N TYR A 15 -0.64 30.92 10.22
CA TYR A 15 -0.50 30.80 11.68
C TYR A 15 0.95 30.56 12.13
N PHE A 16 1.73 31.63 12.20
CA PHE A 16 3.14 31.55 12.63
C PHE A 16 3.32 31.06 14.08
N GLY A 17 2.34 31.32 14.96
CA GLY A 17 2.35 30.82 16.35
C GLY A 17 2.12 29.32 16.45
N ALA A 18 1.54 28.70 15.42
CA ALA A 18 1.28 27.27 15.35
C ALA A 18 2.40 26.48 14.64
N GLN A 19 3.48 27.14 14.19
CA GLN A 19 4.55 26.47 13.44
C GLN A 19 5.25 25.38 14.26
N ALA A 20 5.44 25.61 15.56
CA ALA A 20 6.01 24.61 16.47
C ALA A 20 5.09 23.38 16.66
N ALA A 21 3.79 23.51 16.34
CA ALA A 21 2.85 22.40 16.41
C ALA A 21 2.93 21.46 15.20
N GLU A 22 3.45 21.91 14.06
CA GLU A 22 3.44 21.11 12.82
C GLU A 22 4.12 19.76 13.00
N GLY A 23 5.26 19.73 13.69
CA GLY A 23 6.04 18.51 13.93
C GLY A 23 5.64 17.67 15.14
N LEU A 24 4.50 17.99 15.79
CA LEU A 24 4.06 17.22 16.96
C LEU A 24 3.61 15.79 16.63
N LEU A 25 3.17 15.55 15.39
CA LEU A 25 2.69 14.23 14.95
C LEU A 25 3.70 13.49 14.06
N ASP A 26 4.89 14.06 13.80
CA ASP A 26 5.90 13.46 12.91
C ASP A 26 6.41 12.11 13.41
N GLU A 27 6.41 11.92 14.73
CA GLU A 27 6.83 10.67 15.40
C GLU A 27 5.66 9.70 15.64
N MET A 28 4.46 10.02 15.14
CA MET A 28 3.31 9.14 15.31
C MET A 28 3.56 7.81 14.59
N GLU A 29 3.31 6.69 15.27
CA GLU A 29 3.45 5.35 14.68
C GLU A 29 2.08 4.75 14.37
N LEU A 30 1.99 4.03 13.25
CA LEU A 30 0.84 3.20 12.89
C LEU A 30 1.21 1.72 12.97
N PHE A 31 0.38 0.93 13.61
CA PHE A 31 0.44 -0.54 13.62
C PHE A 31 -0.81 -1.11 12.97
N LEU A 32 -0.68 -2.11 12.11
CA LEU A 32 -1.82 -2.72 11.41
C LEU A 32 -2.43 -3.92 12.13
N LYS A 33 -1.64 -4.66 12.91
CA LYS A 33 -2.09 -5.76 13.77
C LYS A 33 -1.30 -5.78 15.07
N PHE A 34 -1.80 -6.52 16.05
CA PHE A 34 -1.12 -6.74 17.33
C PHE A 34 0.21 -7.49 17.10
N GLY A 35 1.32 -6.93 17.59
CA GLY A 35 2.64 -7.57 17.50
C GLY A 35 3.40 -7.29 16.20
N ASP A 36 2.82 -6.56 15.25
CA ASP A 36 3.53 -6.10 14.05
C ASP A 36 4.57 -5.02 14.40
N ALA A 37 5.50 -4.78 13.46
CA ALA A 37 6.34 -3.59 13.49
C ALA A 37 5.54 -2.34 13.05
N PRO A 38 5.95 -1.13 13.46
CA PRO A 38 5.31 0.10 12.98
C PRO A 38 5.52 0.26 11.47
N VAL A 39 4.49 0.76 10.80
CA VAL A 39 4.50 1.04 9.36
C VAL A 39 5.60 2.06 9.04
N GLN A 40 6.38 1.79 8.00
CA GLN A 40 7.41 2.70 7.52
C GLN A 40 6.81 3.67 6.50
N GLY A 41 6.69 4.94 6.88
CA GLY A 41 6.18 6.01 6.04
C GLY A 41 4.64 6.07 5.92
N ASN A 42 4.16 7.06 5.17
CA ASN A 42 2.75 7.49 5.22
C ASN A 42 1.88 6.84 4.14
N ARG A 43 2.46 5.97 3.31
CA ARG A 43 1.74 5.22 2.28
C ARG A 43 2.15 3.76 2.35
N LEU A 44 1.15 2.91 2.52
CA LEU A 44 1.31 1.48 2.62
C LEU A 44 0.43 0.77 1.59
N ILE A 45 1.00 -0.27 1.00
CA ILE A 45 0.31 -1.20 0.12
C ILE A 45 0.25 -2.53 0.86
N VAL A 46 -0.94 -3.11 0.99
CA VAL A 46 -1.20 -4.36 1.72
C VAL A 46 -1.89 -5.37 0.81
N ASP A 47 -1.77 -6.66 1.12
CA ASP A 47 -2.49 -7.73 0.43
C ASP A 47 -3.92 -7.92 0.96
N ASP A 48 -4.67 -8.78 0.28
CA ASP A 48 -6.08 -9.08 0.56
C ASP A 48 -6.31 -9.72 1.94
N SER A 49 -5.36 -10.53 2.43
CA SER A 49 -5.40 -11.15 3.76
C SER A 49 -5.10 -10.13 4.85
N GLN A 50 -4.07 -9.31 4.65
CA GLN A 50 -3.71 -8.22 5.54
C GLN A 50 -4.87 -7.23 5.69
N MET A 51 -5.54 -6.87 4.59
CA MET A 51 -6.71 -5.99 4.59
C MET A 51 -7.87 -6.56 5.41
N LYS A 52 -8.19 -7.85 5.21
CA LYS A 52 -9.31 -8.54 5.91
C LYS A 52 -9.11 -8.58 7.42
N ASP A 53 -7.91 -8.89 7.88
CA ASP A 53 -7.59 -9.13 9.29
C ASP A 53 -7.08 -7.88 10.04
N MET A 54 -7.04 -6.73 9.37
CA MET A 54 -6.43 -5.52 9.91
C MET A 54 -7.16 -5.00 11.16
N ALA A 55 -6.37 -4.55 12.15
CA ALA A 55 -6.79 -3.90 13.39
C ALA A 55 -5.88 -2.70 13.70
N PRO A 56 -6.07 -1.56 13.00
CA PRO A 56 -5.16 -0.43 13.09
C PRO A 56 -5.11 0.21 14.48
N ARG A 57 -3.91 0.57 14.91
CA ARG A 57 -3.65 1.34 16.12
C ARG A 57 -2.67 2.46 15.84
N LEU A 58 -3.02 3.66 16.31
CA LEU A 58 -2.18 4.84 16.22
C LEU A 58 -1.55 5.12 17.58
N TYR A 59 -0.25 5.38 17.57
CA TYR A 59 0.53 5.81 18.73
C TYR A 59 1.06 7.21 18.46
N PRO A 60 0.38 8.28 18.92
CA PRO A 60 0.73 9.66 18.60
C PRO A 60 2.11 10.12 19.09
N LYS A 61 2.70 9.43 20.08
CA LYS A 61 3.95 9.81 20.78
C LYS A 61 3.94 11.25 21.33
N LEU A 62 2.76 11.74 21.69
CA LEU A 62 2.60 13.05 22.28
C LEU A 62 2.96 12.98 23.78
N SER A 63 4.12 13.48 24.16
CA SER A 63 4.47 13.70 25.57
C SER A 63 3.86 15.00 26.09
N GLU A 64 3.48 15.05 27.36
CA GLU A 64 3.00 16.27 28.04
C GLU A 64 3.98 17.43 27.92
N GLU A 65 5.29 17.17 27.99
CA GLU A 65 6.34 18.18 27.85
C GLU A 65 6.28 18.89 26.49
N ARG A 66 6.20 18.12 25.40
CA ARG A 66 6.07 18.66 24.03
C ARG A 66 4.75 19.41 23.83
N ILE A 67 3.64 18.90 24.35
CA ILE A 67 2.34 19.59 24.26
C ILE A 67 2.42 20.93 25.01
N ASN A 68 2.92 20.94 26.24
CA ASN A 68 2.99 22.13 27.07
C ASN A 68 3.98 23.16 26.52
N ALA A 69 5.09 22.72 25.91
CA ALA A 69 6.05 23.61 25.24
C ALA A 69 5.43 24.37 24.06
N VAL A 70 4.51 23.74 23.32
CA VAL A 70 3.87 24.35 22.14
C VAL A 70 2.61 25.14 22.52
N PHE A 71 1.72 24.55 23.31
CA PHE A 71 0.39 25.13 23.57
C PHE A 71 0.32 25.88 24.90
N GLY A 72 1.11 25.50 25.91
CA GLY A 72 1.03 26.04 27.26
C GLY A 72 -0.42 26.08 27.78
N GLU A 73 -0.84 27.23 28.29
CA GLU A 73 -2.20 27.46 28.81
C GLU A 73 -3.30 27.29 27.74
N ARG A 74 -2.96 27.38 26.45
CA ARG A 74 -3.91 27.25 25.33
C ARG A 74 -4.32 25.81 25.05
N ARG A 75 -3.65 24.80 25.64
CA ARG A 75 -3.85 23.38 25.29
C ARG A 75 -5.31 22.93 25.40
N SER A 76 -6.06 23.50 26.34
CA SER A 76 -7.47 23.15 26.58
C SER A 76 -8.45 23.63 25.49
N ALA A 77 -7.97 24.43 24.54
CA ALA A 77 -8.71 24.86 23.35
C ALA A 77 -8.50 23.93 22.14
N PHE A 78 -7.63 22.92 22.27
CA PHE A 78 -7.27 22.01 21.17
C PHE A 78 -7.64 20.57 21.49
N ASP A 79 -8.03 19.85 20.45
CA ASP A 79 -8.30 18.42 20.53
C ASP A 79 -7.52 17.65 19.48
N LEU A 80 -7.05 16.47 19.84
CA LEU A 80 -6.56 15.45 18.91
C LEU A 80 -7.77 14.72 18.30
N VAL A 81 -7.89 14.82 16.98
CA VAL A 81 -8.98 14.26 16.19
C VAL A 81 -8.42 13.17 15.29
N VAL A 82 -8.96 11.97 15.39
CA VAL A 82 -8.62 10.84 14.52
C VAL A 82 -9.77 10.58 13.56
N THR A 83 -9.47 10.49 12.28
CA THR A 83 -10.45 10.30 11.21
C THR A 83 -10.08 9.13 10.32
N LEU A 84 -11.12 8.46 9.81
CA LEU A 84 -11.03 7.44 8.78
C LEU A 84 -11.68 8.01 7.52
N ARG A 85 -10.95 8.09 6.41
CA ARG A 85 -11.50 8.51 5.12
C ARG A 85 -11.42 7.38 4.13
N THR A 86 -12.51 7.17 3.40
CA THR A 86 -12.59 6.22 2.30
C THR A 86 -12.74 7.01 1.01
N PRO A 87 -11.64 7.31 0.28
CA PRO A 87 -11.68 8.24 -0.85
C PRO A 87 -12.67 7.85 -1.95
N GLN A 88 -12.78 6.55 -2.25
CA GLN A 88 -13.68 6.04 -3.30
C GLN A 88 -15.16 6.27 -2.99
N MET A 89 -15.51 6.40 -1.71
CA MET A 89 -16.88 6.67 -1.26
C MET A 89 -17.09 8.15 -0.90
N LEU A 90 -16.06 8.99 -1.04
CA LEU A 90 -16.04 10.38 -0.59
C LEU A 90 -16.47 10.57 0.88
N ARG A 91 -16.30 9.51 1.69
CA ARG A 91 -16.77 9.46 3.07
C ARG A 91 -15.62 9.70 4.02
N ARG A 92 -15.86 10.49 5.07
CA ARG A 92 -14.95 10.68 6.20
C ARG A 92 -15.72 10.51 7.49
N GLU A 93 -15.18 9.71 8.38
CA GLU A 93 -15.76 9.41 9.68
C GLU A 93 -14.81 9.86 10.78
N LEU A 94 -15.39 10.36 11.87
CA LEU A 94 -14.67 10.64 13.10
C LEU A 94 -14.51 9.34 13.88
N VAL A 95 -13.27 8.88 14.05
CA VAL A 95 -12.97 7.69 14.86
C VAL A 95 -13.07 8.04 16.33
N LYS A 96 -12.28 9.03 16.76
CA LYS A 96 -12.29 9.56 18.12
C LYS A 96 -11.76 10.98 18.18
N ARG A 97 -12.12 11.64 19.28
CA ARG A 97 -11.72 12.99 19.64
C ARG A 97 -11.25 12.97 21.10
N PHE A 98 -10.09 13.56 21.37
CA PHE A 98 -9.48 13.64 22.70
C PHE A 98 -9.07 15.08 22.96
N SER A 99 -9.39 15.62 24.13
CA SER A 99 -8.94 16.97 24.48
C SER A 99 -7.46 16.96 24.83
N LEU A 100 -6.69 17.92 24.31
CA LEU A 100 -5.32 18.17 24.77
C LEU A 100 -5.28 18.85 26.16
N GLY A 101 -6.44 19.20 26.71
CA GLY A 101 -6.58 19.58 28.12
C GLY A 101 -6.39 18.40 29.07
N GLU A 102 -6.64 17.18 28.62
CA GLU A 102 -6.50 15.94 29.38
C GLU A 102 -5.12 15.29 29.15
N GLU A 103 -4.88 14.16 29.80
CA GLU A 103 -3.66 13.36 29.60
C GLU A 103 -3.56 12.85 28.16
N ALA A 104 -2.38 13.00 27.56
CA ALA A 104 -2.09 12.58 26.20
C ALA A 104 -2.32 11.07 26.03
N ARG A 105 -3.02 10.69 24.95
CA ARG A 105 -3.31 9.29 24.67
C ARG A 105 -2.10 8.59 24.07
N GLU A 106 -1.68 7.52 24.72
CA GLU A 106 -0.60 6.68 24.24
C GLU A 106 -1.00 5.83 23.03
N CYS A 107 -2.22 5.30 23.02
CA CYS A 107 -2.73 4.39 21.99
C CYS A 107 -4.17 4.70 21.63
N ILE A 108 -4.46 4.72 20.32
CA ILE A 108 -5.79 4.94 19.75
C ILE A 108 -6.12 3.78 18.83
N GLU A 109 -7.06 2.94 19.24
CA GLU A 109 -7.55 1.83 18.44
C GLU A 109 -8.65 2.28 17.47
N VAL A 110 -8.57 1.84 16.22
CA VAL A 110 -9.62 2.07 15.22
C VAL A 110 -10.65 0.94 15.31
N PRO A 111 -11.92 1.22 15.62
CA PRO A 111 -12.93 0.18 15.77
C PRO A 111 -13.15 -0.61 14.47
N GLN A 112 -13.23 -1.95 14.59
CA GLN A 112 -13.39 -2.86 13.45
C GLN A 112 -14.62 -2.55 12.58
N HIS A 113 -15.73 -2.15 13.20
CA HIS A 113 -16.96 -1.85 12.48
C HIS A 113 -16.83 -0.64 11.52
N MET A 114 -15.94 0.31 11.83
CA MET A 114 -15.68 1.48 10.97
C MET A 114 -14.85 1.10 9.74
N LEU A 115 -14.08 0.01 9.81
CA LEU A 115 -13.25 -0.45 8.71
C LEU A 115 -14.04 -1.19 7.62
N LYS A 116 -15.35 -1.39 7.78
CA LYS A 116 -16.16 -2.15 6.81
C LYS A 116 -16.03 -1.58 5.40
N ASP A 117 -16.22 -0.28 5.25
CA ASP A 117 -16.13 0.41 3.96
C ASP A 117 -14.69 0.42 3.44
N ALA A 118 -13.71 0.63 4.34
CA ALA A 118 -12.28 0.60 4.01
C ALA A 118 -11.81 -0.77 3.47
N LYS A 119 -12.26 -1.86 4.10
CA LYS A 119 -11.98 -3.24 3.68
C LYS A 119 -12.66 -3.58 2.36
N LEU A 120 -13.87 -3.06 2.13
CA LEU A 120 -14.60 -3.25 0.88
C LEU A 120 -13.95 -2.53 -0.31
N THR A 121 -13.57 -1.26 -0.13
CA THR A 121 -12.94 -0.47 -1.20
C THR A 121 -11.47 -0.82 -1.40
N GLY A 122 -10.82 -1.38 -0.38
CA GLY A 122 -9.40 -1.64 -0.41
C GLY A 122 -8.57 -0.35 -0.53
N LEU A 123 -9.11 0.82 -0.16
CA LEU A 123 -8.34 2.06 -0.09
C LEU A 123 -8.95 2.99 0.95
N PHE A 124 -8.15 3.38 1.92
CA PHE A 124 -8.54 4.31 2.96
C PHE A 124 -7.36 5.11 3.51
N GLU A 125 -7.68 6.19 4.21
CA GLU A 125 -6.75 7.09 4.86
C GLU A 125 -7.09 7.15 6.36
N LEU A 126 -6.09 6.94 7.22
CA LEU A 126 -6.17 7.20 8.66
C LEU A 126 -5.44 8.51 8.95
N GLY A 127 -6.18 9.54 9.36
CA GLY A 127 -5.61 10.84 9.67
C GLY A 127 -5.73 11.16 11.15
N ALA A 128 -4.64 11.64 11.75
CA ALA A 128 -4.65 12.32 13.04
C ALA A 128 -4.44 13.82 12.83
N SER A 129 -5.16 14.67 13.55
CA SER A 129 -5.02 16.12 13.46
C SER A 129 -5.22 16.77 14.81
N ILE A 130 -4.41 17.76 15.16
CA ILE A 130 -4.65 18.62 16.32
C ILE A 130 -5.42 19.84 15.83
N CYS A 131 -6.64 20.02 16.32
CA CYS A 131 -7.58 21.01 15.82
C CYS A 131 -8.07 21.95 16.92
N LEU A 132 -8.31 23.21 16.57
CA LEU A 132 -9.02 24.14 17.44
C LEU A 132 -10.44 23.61 17.69
N SER A 133 -10.75 23.38 18.96
CA SER A 133 -11.96 22.69 19.40
C SER A 133 -12.97 23.62 20.08
N LYS A 134 -12.55 24.86 20.37
CA LYS A 134 -13.35 25.93 20.97
C LYS A 134 -13.13 27.24 20.22
N GLU A 135 -14.17 28.03 20.06
CA GLU A 135 -14.09 29.36 19.49
C GLU A 135 -13.60 30.35 20.55
N VAL A 136 -12.28 30.54 20.61
CA VAL A 136 -11.59 31.38 21.60
C VAL A 136 -10.53 32.20 20.88
N ASP A 137 -10.36 33.46 21.28
CA ASP A 137 -9.23 34.26 20.82
C ASP A 137 -7.95 33.80 21.53
N LEU A 138 -7.07 33.14 20.77
CA LEU A 138 -5.77 32.64 21.24
C LEU A 138 -4.63 33.65 21.07
N GLY A 139 -4.94 34.81 20.46
CA GLY A 139 -4.01 35.85 20.09
C GLY A 139 -3.42 35.69 18.68
N PRO A 140 -2.61 36.67 18.25
CA PRO A 140 -2.03 36.70 16.90
C PRO A 140 -1.23 35.44 16.55
N GLY A 141 -1.39 34.96 15.32
CA GLY A 141 -0.63 33.81 14.81
C GLY A 141 -1.20 32.43 15.20
N TRP A 142 -2.33 32.37 15.88
CA TRP A 142 -3.07 31.14 16.19
C TRP A 142 -4.38 31.04 15.38
N PRO A 143 -4.93 29.83 15.17
CA PRO A 143 -6.24 29.68 14.54
C PRO A 143 -7.34 30.29 15.41
N ASN A 144 -8.30 30.91 14.73
CA ASN A 144 -9.51 31.51 15.30
C ASN A 144 -10.79 30.82 14.81
N HIS A 145 -10.71 30.01 13.75
CA HIS A 145 -11.86 29.26 13.22
C HIS A 145 -11.89 27.84 13.77
N LEU A 146 -13.04 27.43 14.29
CA LEU A 146 -13.29 26.07 14.78
C LEU A 146 -12.92 25.02 13.71
N GLY A 147 -12.23 23.96 14.13
CA GLY A 147 -11.81 22.87 13.23
C GLY A 147 -10.53 23.17 12.43
N SER A 148 -9.97 24.37 12.56
CA SER A 148 -8.64 24.67 11.99
C SER A 148 -7.59 23.79 12.66
N TRP A 149 -6.87 23.00 11.86
CA TRP A 149 -5.84 22.10 12.32
C TRP A 149 -4.47 22.78 12.34
N VAL A 150 -3.68 22.54 13.39
CA VAL A 150 -2.31 23.07 13.56
C VAL A 150 -1.26 21.99 13.28
N ALA A 151 -1.58 20.73 13.53
CA ALA A 151 -0.75 19.56 13.22
C ALA A 151 -1.61 18.52 12.50
N LYS A 152 -1.04 17.78 11.56
CA LYS A 152 -1.76 16.71 10.85
C LYS A 152 -0.80 15.70 10.27
N GLU A 153 -1.13 14.43 10.46
CA GLU A 153 -0.45 13.31 9.84
C GLU A 153 -1.49 12.34 9.25
N ILE A 154 -1.20 11.76 8.08
CA ILE A 154 -2.13 10.91 7.34
C ILE A 154 -1.42 9.67 6.82
N TYR A 155 -1.87 8.51 7.25
CA TYR A 155 -1.51 7.24 6.66
C TYR A 155 -2.48 6.86 5.56
N THR A 156 -1.98 6.55 4.37
CA THR A 156 -2.75 6.02 3.24
C THR A 156 -2.51 4.53 3.12
N ILE A 157 -3.54 3.71 3.25
CA ILE A 157 -3.46 2.27 3.15
C ILE A 157 -4.28 1.82 1.95
N GLY A 158 -3.60 1.22 0.98
CA GLY A 158 -4.20 0.69 -0.23
C GLY A 158 -4.00 -0.82 -0.33
N LEU A 159 -5.00 -1.51 -0.84
CA LEU A 159 -4.89 -2.88 -1.30
C LEU A 159 -4.02 -2.90 -2.56
N ASP A 160 -3.09 -3.84 -2.65
CA ASP A 160 -2.38 -4.11 -3.88
C ASP A 160 -3.32 -4.72 -4.91
N ARG A 161 -4.09 -3.88 -5.61
CA ARG A 161 -4.97 -4.34 -6.70
C ARG A 161 -4.20 -4.90 -7.89
N ARG A 162 -2.86 -4.84 -7.90
CA ARG A 162 -2.04 -5.62 -8.84
C ARG A 162 -2.18 -7.14 -8.59
N GLN A 163 -2.83 -7.54 -7.49
CA GLN A 163 -3.14 -8.93 -7.13
C GLN A 163 -4.36 -9.54 -7.83
N SER A 164 -5.10 -8.83 -8.70
CA SER A 164 -6.25 -9.47 -9.38
C SER A 164 -5.82 -10.50 -10.44
N ALA A 165 -4.57 -10.49 -10.91
CA ALA A 165 -4.12 -11.49 -11.89
C ALA A 165 -3.68 -12.79 -11.20
N PHE A 166 -2.85 -12.73 -10.15
CA PHE A 166 -2.19 -13.92 -9.61
C PHE A 166 -2.21 -13.96 -8.07
N ARG A 167 -2.60 -15.10 -7.50
CA ARG A 167 -2.54 -15.40 -6.06
C ARG A 167 -1.13 -15.84 -5.69
N ILE A 168 -0.59 -15.42 -4.54
CA ILE A 168 0.70 -15.90 -4.04
C ILE A 168 0.47 -16.79 -2.82
N GLU A 169 0.98 -18.02 -2.85
CA GLU A 169 0.86 -19.01 -1.79
C GLU A 169 2.22 -19.62 -1.39
N VAL A 170 2.24 -20.37 -0.29
CA VAL A 170 3.43 -21.10 0.16
C VAL A 170 3.61 -22.36 -0.67
N LEU A 171 4.80 -22.56 -1.20
CA LEU A 171 5.24 -23.86 -1.74
C LEU A 171 5.69 -24.75 -0.58
N THR A 172 4.80 -25.61 -0.08
CA THR A 172 5.12 -26.50 1.04
C THR A 172 6.02 -27.66 0.61
N LYS A 173 6.55 -28.40 1.59
CA LYS A 173 7.34 -29.61 1.33
C LYS A 173 6.50 -30.69 0.66
N GLU A 174 5.28 -30.91 1.16
CA GLU A 174 4.34 -31.90 0.63
C GLU A 174 3.99 -31.58 -0.83
N MET A 175 3.80 -30.30 -1.16
CA MET A 175 3.52 -29.87 -2.53
C MET A 175 4.68 -30.13 -3.49
N ARG A 176 5.93 -29.94 -3.03
CA ARG A 176 7.14 -30.26 -3.83
C ARG A 176 7.25 -31.76 -4.08
N GLU A 177 7.03 -32.58 -3.05
CA GLU A 177 7.06 -34.04 -3.16
C GLU A 177 5.96 -34.55 -4.10
N GLN A 178 4.72 -34.07 -3.96
CA GLN A 178 3.59 -34.45 -4.82
C GLN A 178 3.79 -34.07 -6.29
N ARG A 179 4.43 -32.93 -6.55
CA ARG A 179 4.68 -32.40 -7.91
C ARG A 179 6.05 -32.82 -8.48
N ALA A 180 6.81 -33.66 -7.77
CA ALA A 180 8.16 -34.08 -8.16
C ALA A 180 9.10 -32.89 -8.48
N LEU A 181 9.00 -31.81 -7.72
CA LEU A 181 9.83 -30.62 -7.89
C LEU A 181 11.17 -30.76 -7.17
N PRO A 182 12.25 -30.14 -7.65
CA PRO A 182 13.51 -30.05 -6.91
C PRO A 182 13.32 -29.43 -5.52
N ASP A 183 14.11 -29.88 -4.54
CA ASP A 183 13.98 -29.44 -3.15
C ASP A 183 14.11 -27.91 -3.01
N GLU A 184 15.05 -27.28 -3.72
CA GLU A 184 15.30 -25.84 -3.63
C GLU A 184 14.48 -25.02 -4.64
N THR A 185 13.29 -25.51 -5.03
CA THR A 185 12.40 -24.76 -5.93
C THR A 185 11.93 -23.46 -5.27
N LEU A 186 12.27 -22.34 -5.91
CA LEU A 186 11.94 -21.00 -5.41
C LEU A 186 10.49 -20.61 -5.71
N ILE A 187 10.04 -20.88 -6.93
CA ILE A 187 8.75 -20.47 -7.48
C ILE A 187 8.21 -21.62 -8.33
N TRP A 188 6.92 -21.90 -8.18
CA TRP A 188 6.12 -22.74 -9.05
C TRP A 188 4.82 -22.01 -9.36
N VAL A 189 4.24 -22.19 -10.54
CA VAL A 189 2.97 -21.53 -10.91
C VAL A 189 1.98 -22.57 -11.43
N ASP A 190 0.75 -22.51 -10.93
CA ASP A 190 -0.41 -23.17 -11.54
C ASP A 190 -1.18 -22.07 -12.29
N VAL A 191 -1.37 -22.23 -13.59
CA VAL A 191 -1.86 -21.17 -14.50
C VAL A 191 -3.02 -21.72 -15.31
N ASP A 192 -4.13 -21.00 -15.30
CA ASP A 192 -5.27 -21.25 -16.18
C ASP A 192 -5.12 -20.44 -17.49
N ASP A 193 -6.04 -20.58 -18.45
CA ASP A 193 -5.97 -19.85 -19.72
C ASP A 193 -6.05 -18.33 -19.53
N LEU A 194 -4.93 -17.64 -19.76
CA LEU A 194 -4.82 -16.19 -19.55
C LEU A 194 -5.69 -15.39 -20.52
N ASN A 195 -6.17 -16.00 -21.60
CA ASN A 195 -6.99 -15.35 -22.62
C ASN A 195 -8.49 -15.50 -22.36
N GLU A 196 -8.90 -16.19 -21.29
CA GLU A 196 -10.29 -16.25 -20.85
C GLU A 196 -10.68 -15.01 -20.02
N VAL A 197 -11.99 -14.71 -20.00
CA VAL A 197 -12.54 -13.62 -19.17
C VAL A 197 -13.03 -14.23 -17.86
N TYR A 198 -12.41 -13.83 -16.76
CA TYR A 198 -12.71 -14.34 -15.43
C TYR A 198 -13.76 -13.48 -14.73
N GLU A 199 -14.58 -14.11 -13.88
CA GLU A 199 -15.46 -13.40 -12.96
C GLU A 199 -14.63 -12.61 -11.92
N ALA A 200 -15.19 -11.50 -11.44
CA ALA A 200 -14.53 -10.64 -10.46
C ALA A 200 -14.23 -11.41 -9.17
N GLY A 201 -12.95 -11.49 -8.81
CA GLY A 201 -12.48 -12.20 -7.60
C GLY A 201 -11.92 -13.60 -7.86
N THR A 202 -12.02 -14.10 -9.09
CA THR A 202 -11.34 -15.33 -9.52
C THR A 202 -9.92 -15.00 -9.98
N THR A 203 -8.95 -15.82 -9.62
CA THR A 203 -7.52 -15.64 -9.97
C THR A 203 -7.16 -16.55 -11.12
N CYS A 204 -6.51 -16.02 -12.17
CA CYS A 204 -6.12 -16.80 -13.35
C CYS A 204 -4.79 -17.54 -13.20
N ALA A 205 -4.01 -17.24 -12.16
CA ALA A 205 -2.91 -18.11 -11.75
C ALA A 205 -2.67 -18.06 -10.24
N THR A 206 -2.02 -19.10 -9.73
CA THR A 206 -1.47 -19.17 -8.38
C THR A 206 0.04 -19.41 -8.45
N ALA A 207 0.81 -18.48 -7.89
CA ALA A 207 2.26 -18.59 -7.73
C ALA A 207 2.59 -19.10 -6.33
N TYR A 208 3.18 -20.28 -6.26
CA TYR A 208 3.70 -20.90 -5.06
C TYR A 208 5.16 -20.51 -4.86
N VAL A 209 5.46 -19.88 -3.73
CA VAL A 209 6.80 -19.35 -3.41
C VAL A 209 7.36 -20.10 -2.21
N SER A 210 8.67 -20.37 -2.20
CA SER A 210 9.33 -21.05 -1.09
C SER A 210 8.97 -20.44 0.26
N GLU A 211 8.74 -21.28 1.28
CA GLU A 211 8.30 -20.89 2.62
C GLU A 211 9.16 -19.76 3.21
N ARG A 212 10.49 -19.89 3.13
CA ARG A 212 11.44 -18.88 3.62
C ARG A 212 11.27 -17.51 2.96
N LEU A 213 11.00 -17.49 1.66
CA LEU A 213 10.83 -16.25 0.91
C LEU A 213 9.44 -15.67 1.15
N HIS A 214 8.42 -16.53 1.20
CA HIS A 214 7.05 -16.15 1.49
C HIS A 214 6.90 -15.54 2.90
N ASP A 215 7.56 -16.09 3.92
CA ASP A 215 7.54 -15.52 5.29
C ASP A 215 8.21 -14.15 5.34
N ARG A 216 9.34 -13.99 4.65
CA ARG A 216 10.00 -12.68 4.52
C ARG A 216 9.11 -11.68 3.80
N TYR A 217 8.45 -12.13 2.74
CA TYR A 217 7.49 -11.35 1.96
C TYR A 217 6.32 -10.88 2.83
N LYS A 218 5.66 -11.81 3.56
CA LYS A 218 4.56 -11.49 4.49
C LYS A 218 4.98 -10.58 5.64
N SER A 219 6.21 -10.72 6.13
CA SER A 219 6.71 -9.89 7.23
C SER A 219 6.97 -8.44 6.86
N GLY A 220 6.93 -8.08 5.56
CA GLY A 220 7.24 -6.73 5.07
C GLY A 220 8.72 -6.33 5.24
N LYS A 221 9.59 -7.26 5.65
CA LYS A 221 11.01 -7.02 5.90
C LYS A 221 11.88 -7.13 4.65
N THR A 222 11.30 -7.46 3.49
CA THR A 222 12.02 -7.51 2.22
C THR A 222 12.13 -6.13 1.59
N HIS A 223 13.32 -5.80 1.09
CA HIS A 223 13.53 -4.57 0.33
C HIS A 223 12.62 -4.54 -0.92
N SER A 224 12.12 -3.35 -1.29
CA SER A 224 11.20 -3.15 -2.43
C SER A 224 11.71 -3.79 -3.73
N ALA A 225 13.01 -3.64 -4.02
CA ALA A 225 13.59 -4.23 -5.22
C ALA A 225 13.63 -5.77 -5.22
N VAL A 226 13.75 -6.41 -4.05
CA VAL A 226 13.66 -7.88 -3.93
C VAL A 226 12.24 -8.35 -4.23
N ASN A 227 11.23 -7.61 -3.74
CA ASN A 227 9.83 -7.89 -4.08
C ASN A 227 9.59 -7.71 -5.58
N ALA A 228 10.13 -6.65 -6.18
CA ALA A 228 9.99 -6.42 -7.61
C ALA A 228 10.68 -7.50 -8.48
N LEU A 229 11.83 -8.03 -8.03
CA LEU A 229 12.49 -9.18 -8.66
C LEU A 229 11.62 -10.43 -8.58
N LEU A 230 11.11 -10.75 -7.39
CA LEU A 230 10.21 -11.89 -7.18
C LEU A 230 8.98 -11.80 -8.10
N TYR A 231 8.32 -10.63 -8.14
CA TYR A 231 7.19 -10.41 -9.03
C TYR A 231 7.55 -10.58 -10.51
N SER A 232 8.71 -10.11 -10.93
CA SER A 232 9.17 -10.26 -12.32
C SER A 232 9.35 -11.73 -12.69
N GLU A 233 9.94 -12.53 -11.80
CA GLU A 233 10.10 -13.97 -11.99
C GLU A 233 8.75 -14.70 -12.01
N ILE A 234 7.78 -14.30 -11.16
CA ILE A 234 6.42 -14.86 -11.20
C ILE A 234 5.75 -14.58 -12.55
N VAL A 235 5.81 -13.34 -13.04
CA VAL A 235 5.22 -12.98 -14.35
C VAL A 235 5.87 -13.78 -15.48
N CYS A 236 7.20 -13.94 -15.45
CA CYS A 236 7.90 -14.75 -16.43
C CYS A 236 7.48 -16.22 -16.36
N ALA A 237 7.36 -16.80 -15.16
CA ALA A 237 6.91 -18.18 -14.96
C ALA A 237 5.48 -18.38 -15.48
N VAL A 238 4.57 -17.45 -15.19
CA VAL A 238 3.18 -17.49 -15.67
C VAL A 238 3.13 -17.47 -17.21
N LEU A 239 3.87 -16.55 -17.83
CA LEU A 239 3.91 -16.42 -19.29
C LEU A 239 4.63 -17.59 -19.97
N ALA A 240 5.60 -18.21 -19.30
CA ALA A 240 6.30 -19.38 -19.81
C ALA A 240 5.56 -20.71 -19.57
N SER A 241 4.50 -20.70 -18.74
CA SER A 241 3.71 -21.91 -18.46
C SER A 241 3.10 -22.48 -19.74
N PRO A 242 3.18 -23.80 -19.97
CA PRO A 242 2.59 -24.42 -21.16
C PRO A 242 1.05 -24.35 -21.16
N ASP A 243 0.44 -24.27 -19.98
CA ASP A 243 -1.01 -24.38 -19.78
C ASP A 243 -1.74 -23.03 -19.89
N ASN A 244 -1.01 -21.95 -20.14
CA ASN A 244 -1.55 -20.58 -20.12
C ASN A 244 -2.36 -20.16 -21.36
N GLY A 245 -2.67 -21.09 -22.26
CA GLY A 245 -3.49 -20.85 -23.47
C GLY A 245 -2.84 -19.99 -24.56
N LEU A 246 -1.64 -19.45 -24.34
CA LEU A 246 -1.04 -18.48 -25.26
C LEU A 246 -0.67 -19.09 -26.60
N LYS A 247 -0.12 -20.31 -26.62
CA LYS A 247 0.32 -20.96 -27.86
C LYS A 247 -0.80 -21.08 -28.89
N GLU A 248 -2.00 -21.44 -28.44
CA GLU A 248 -3.17 -21.68 -29.30
C GLU A 248 -3.97 -20.40 -29.61
N SER A 249 -3.84 -19.38 -28.77
CA SER A 249 -4.56 -18.11 -28.94
C SER A 249 -4.20 -17.39 -30.25
N THR A 250 -5.19 -16.85 -30.96
CA THR A 250 -5.01 -16.11 -32.23
C THR A 250 -5.22 -14.60 -32.09
N PHE A 251 -5.91 -14.18 -31.03
CA PHE A 251 -6.15 -12.79 -30.66
C PHE A 251 -6.12 -12.65 -29.13
N VAL A 252 -6.02 -11.42 -28.63
CA VAL A 252 -6.15 -11.11 -27.20
C VAL A 252 -7.60 -10.75 -26.91
N ALA A 253 -8.25 -11.51 -26.04
CA ALA A 253 -9.65 -11.28 -25.69
C ALA A 253 -9.78 -10.01 -24.82
N PRO A 254 -10.71 -9.09 -25.14
CA PRO A 254 -10.95 -7.92 -24.30
C PRO A 254 -11.45 -8.31 -22.90
N GLY A 255 -10.91 -7.68 -21.87
CA GLY A 255 -11.20 -7.97 -20.46
C GLY A 255 -10.47 -9.19 -19.90
N SER A 256 -9.62 -9.85 -20.69
CA SER A 256 -8.83 -10.99 -20.21
C SER A 256 -7.62 -10.56 -19.37
N PRO A 257 -7.07 -11.46 -18.52
CA PRO A 257 -5.77 -11.25 -17.90
C PRO A 257 -4.65 -10.95 -18.91
N LEU A 258 -4.69 -11.59 -20.08
CA LEU A 258 -3.70 -11.39 -21.14
C LEU A 258 -3.67 -9.95 -21.66
N GLU A 259 -4.85 -9.32 -21.86
CA GLU A 259 -4.94 -7.91 -22.24
C GLU A 259 -4.24 -7.01 -21.22
N ASN A 260 -4.55 -7.22 -19.93
CA ASN A 260 -3.94 -6.46 -18.85
C ASN A 260 -2.41 -6.65 -18.79
N ILE A 261 -1.91 -7.86 -19.03
CA ILE A 261 -0.47 -8.15 -19.07
C ILE A 261 0.18 -7.41 -20.25
N CYS A 262 -0.42 -7.44 -21.44
CA CYS A 262 0.09 -6.74 -22.62
C CYS A 262 0.15 -5.21 -22.42
N GLU A 263 -0.85 -4.63 -21.77
CA GLU A 263 -0.86 -3.20 -21.42
C GLU A 263 0.19 -2.84 -20.36
N GLN A 264 0.34 -3.67 -19.32
CA GLN A 264 1.30 -3.42 -18.24
C GLN A 264 2.75 -3.57 -18.69
N LEU A 265 3.04 -4.51 -19.58
CA LEU A 265 4.38 -4.72 -20.10
C LEU A 265 4.83 -3.61 -21.06
N ARG A 266 3.90 -2.89 -21.69
CA ARG A 266 4.22 -1.74 -22.55
C ARG A 266 3.20 -0.62 -22.42
N PRO A 267 3.35 0.24 -21.39
CA PRO A 267 2.41 1.34 -21.16
C PRO A 267 2.43 2.33 -22.34
N GLY A 268 1.27 2.49 -23.00
CA GLY A 268 1.07 3.46 -24.09
C GLY A 268 1.00 2.88 -25.51
N GLU A 269 1.54 1.68 -25.72
CA GLU A 269 1.40 0.93 -26.99
C GLU A 269 1.27 -0.55 -26.64
N ALA A 270 0.02 -1.03 -26.55
CA ALA A 270 -0.25 -2.40 -26.12
C ALA A 270 0.50 -3.41 -27.01
N LEU A 271 1.23 -4.32 -26.37
CA LEU A 271 2.00 -5.34 -27.06
C LEU A 271 1.04 -6.23 -27.87
N ASN A 272 1.32 -6.46 -29.15
CA ASN A 272 0.49 -7.38 -29.93
C ASN A 272 0.84 -8.85 -29.60
N LEU A 273 -0.12 -9.75 -29.77
CA LEU A 273 0.05 -11.17 -29.41
C LEU A 273 1.23 -11.84 -30.13
N LYS A 274 1.51 -11.44 -31.37
CA LYS A 274 2.61 -11.99 -32.16
C LYS A 274 3.97 -11.62 -31.57
N GLU A 275 4.13 -10.39 -31.12
CA GLU A 275 5.31 -9.92 -30.40
C GLU A 275 5.47 -10.64 -29.06
N LEU A 276 4.37 -10.78 -28.30
CA LEU A 276 4.41 -11.52 -27.04
C LEU A 276 4.89 -12.96 -27.23
N LYS A 277 4.32 -13.68 -28.19
CA LYS A 277 4.72 -15.06 -28.53
C LYS A 277 6.19 -15.16 -28.91
N SER A 278 6.72 -14.17 -29.63
CA SER A 278 8.15 -14.13 -29.99
C SER A 278 9.08 -14.01 -28.78
N PHE A 279 8.59 -13.47 -27.65
CA PHE A 279 9.35 -13.46 -26.40
C PHE A 279 9.23 -14.78 -25.63
N LEU A 280 8.12 -15.52 -25.77
CA LEU A 280 7.97 -16.83 -25.12
C LEU A 280 8.97 -17.87 -25.64
N ASP A 281 9.34 -17.77 -26.91
CA ASP A 281 10.35 -18.63 -27.54
C ASP A 281 11.79 -18.33 -27.05
N ASP A 282 12.00 -17.19 -26.35
CA ASP A 282 13.28 -16.79 -25.78
C ASP A 282 13.11 -16.33 -24.31
N PRO A 283 13.22 -17.26 -23.33
CA PRO A 283 13.03 -16.98 -21.92
C PRO A 283 13.99 -15.92 -21.33
N VAL A 284 15.14 -15.69 -21.96
CA VAL A 284 16.08 -14.64 -21.53
C VAL A 284 15.56 -13.28 -21.98
N ARG A 285 15.08 -13.20 -23.22
CA ARG A 285 14.47 -11.98 -23.76
C ARG A 285 13.16 -11.63 -23.06
N LEU A 286 12.34 -12.63 -22.72
CA LEU A 286 11.14 -12.43 -21.90
C LEU A 286 11.50 -11.76 -20.57
N ARG A 287 12.48 -12.31 -19.84
CA ARG A 287 12.95 -11.73 -18.57
C ARG A 287 13.46 -10.31 -18.73
N ALA A 288 14.30 -10.06 -19.74
CA ALA A 288 14.81 -8.71 -20.02
C ALA A 288 13.66 -7.70 -20.26
N PHE A 289 12.63 -8.12 -21.00
CA PHE A 289 11.47 -7.30 -21.30
C PHE A 289 10.60 -7.02 -20.06
N VAL A 290 10.34 -8.04 -19.23
CA VAL A 290 9.62 -7.86 -17.95
C VAL A 290 10.41 -6.93 -17.03
N HIS A 291 11.75 -7.07 -16.97
CA HIS A 291 12.59 -6.19 -16.15
C HIS A 291 12.57 -4.73 -16.58
N ASP A 292 12.65 -4.48 -17.89
CA ASP A 292 12.60 -3.13 -18.46
C ASP A 292 11.24 -2.46 -18.20
N SER A 293 10.13 -3.17 -18.47
CA SER A 293 8.77 -2.65 -18.24
C SER A 293 8.51 -2.24 -16.78
N ARG A 294 9.17 -2.92 -15.83
CA ARG A 294 9.07 -2.66 -14.39
C ARG A 294 10.08 -1.62 -13.91
N GLY A 295 10.99 -1.13 -14.76
CA GLY A 295 12.06 -0.22 -14.35
C GLY A 295 13.02 -0.84 -13.33
N MET A 296 13.21 -2.16 -13.38
CA MET A 296 13.91 -2.93 -12.35
C MET A 296 15.33 -2.43 -12.06
N ALA A 297 16.08 -2.04 -13.08
CA ALA A 297 17.41 -1.45 -12.93
C ALA A 297 17.39 -0.22 -12.01
N LYS A 298 16.42 0.68 -12.20
CA LYS A 298 16.27 1.91 -11.39
C LYS A 298 15.87 1.62 -9.95
N GLU A 299 15.17 0.52 -9.70
CA GLU A 299 14.80 0.10 -8.34
C GLU A 299 15.97 -0.59 -7.62
N LEU A 300 16.79 -1.36 -8.34
CA LEU A 300 17.98 -2.01 -7.78
C LEU A 300 19.13 -1.03 -7.50
N GLU A 301 19.30 0.02 -8.31
CA GLU A 301 20.29 1.09 -8.07
C GLU A 301 20.07 1.88 -6.77
N LYS A 302 18.91 1.72 -6.12
CA LYS A 302 18.55 2.40 -4.86
C LYS A 302 18.86 1.59 -3.59
N ILE A 303 19.31 0.34 -3.73
CA ILE A 303 19.78 -0.55 -2.64
C ILE A 303 21.24 -0.24 -2.34
#